data_AF-A0A0Q6DUU5-F1
#
_entry.id   AF-A0A0Q6DUU5-F1
#
_cell.length_a   1.000
_cell.length_b   1.000
_cell.length_c   1.000
_cell.angle_alpha   90.00
_cell.angle_beta   90.00
_cell.angle_gamma   90.00
#
_symmetry.space_group_name_H-M   'P 1'
#
loop_
_entity.id
_entity.type
_entity.pdbx_description
1 polymer ?
#
loop_
_entity_poly.entity_id
_entity_poly.type
_entity_poly.pdbx_seq_one_letter_code
_entity_poly.pdbx_strand_id
1 'polypeptide(L)'
;MFNIPKYISTIVVASMALSGCVSSTNYASLQEAMKGSPELVEKMTDDCAGSYHGSATEREYLAKLARVPNNDKLPKVICLRAYRGIATGRITYEDFMSMSSGQLRPVVIRVIQNR
;
A
#
# COMPACT_ATOMS: atom_id res chain seq x y z
N MET A 1 34.50 0.16 35.98
CA MET A 1 35.32 1.02 35.10
C MET A 1 34.85 0.83 33.67
N PHE A 2 34.31 1.89 33.07
CA PHE A 2 33.95 1.93 31.64
C PHE A 2 35.21 1.89 30.78
N ASN A 3 35.19 1.14 29.67
CA ASN A 3 35.77 1.66 28.44
C ASN A 3 35.06 1.07 27.21
N ILE A 4 34.52 1.98 26.40
CA ILE A 4 33.78 1.74 25.16
C ILE A 4 34.75 1.98 24.01
N PRO A 5 34.98 1.03 23.08
CA PRO A 5 35.49 1.36 21.76
C PRO A 5 34.32 1.86 20.90
N LYS A 6 34.49 3.09 20.41
CA LYS A 6 33.69 3.74 19.36
C LYS A 6 33.87 2.97 18.04
N TYR A 7 32.86 3.04 17.16
CA TYR A 7 32.82 2.48 15.79
C TYR A 7 32.58 0.95 15.79
N ILE A 8 31.34 0.48 15.63
CA ILE A 8 30.65 0.25 14.35
C ILE A 8 29.15 0.21 14.71
N SER A 9 28.37 1.30 14.58
CA SER A 9 27.57 1.62 13.38
C SER A 9 27.16 0.36 12.60
N THR A 10 25.92 -0.09 12.49
CA THR A 10 24.63 0.58 12.59
C THR A 10 23.58 -0.53 12.44
N ILE A 11 22.64 -0.59 13.38
CA ILE A 11 21.24 -1.04 13.22
C ILE A 11 21.04 -2.44 12.62
N VAL A 12 20.84 -3.40 13.53
CA VAL A 12 20.02 -4.59 13.29
C VAL A 12 18.65 -4.11 12.83
N VAL A 13 18.36 -4.30 11.54
CA VAL A 13 17.07 -4.02 10.91
C VAL A 13 16.01 -4.80 11.66
N ALA A 14 15.21 -4.07 12.42
CA ALA A 14 14.06 -4.57 13.14
C ALA A 14 13.13 -5.30 12.16
N SER A 15 12.84 -6.54 12.52
CA SER A 15 11.73 -7.37 12.07
C SER A 15 10.47 -6.57 11.74
N MET A 16 10.30 -6.19 10.47
CA MET A 16 9.04 -5.72 9.91
C MET A 16 8.13 -6.92 9.63
N ALA A 17 7.68 -7.56 10.71
CA ALA A 17 6.62 -8.55 10.68
C ALA A 17 5.51 -8.10 11.65
N LEU A 18 4.91 -6.94 11.38
CA LEU A 18 3.63 -6.55 11.99
C LEU A 18 2.76 -5.90 10.93
N SER A 19 2.03 -6.71 10.18
CA SER A 19 0.90 -6.29 9.34
C SER A 19 -0.30 -5.79 10.16
N GLY A 20 -0.09 -5.13 11.30
CA GLY A 20 -1.14 -4.80 12.27
C GLY A 20 -1.01 -3.49 13.05
N CYS A 21 0.08 -2.73 12.92
CA CYS A 21 0.20 -1.40 13.55
C CYS A 21 1.00 -0.45 12.64
N VAL A 22 0.45 -0.14 11.47
CA VAL A 22 0.93 1.05 10.75
C VAL A 22 0.50 2.26 11.58
N SER A 23 1.42 2.86 12.32
CA SER A 23 1.21 4.17 12.94
C SER A 23 1.32 5.27 11.88
N SER A 24 0.77 6.45 12.13
CA SER A 24 0.84 7.60 11.21
C SER A 24 2.29 7.96 10.83
N THR A 25 3.24 7.83 11.74
CA THR A 25 4.68 8.04 11.48
C THR A 25 5.25 7.02 10.49
N ASN A 26 4.81 5.76 10.60
CA ASN A 26 5.22 4.69 9.68
C ASN A 26 4.58 4.89 8.30
N TYR A 27 3.35 5.41 8.26
CA TYR A 27 2.67 5.75 7.01
C TYR A 27 3.37 6.90 6.26
N ALA A 28 3.72 7.99 6.94
CA ALA A 28 4.40 9.12 6.30
C ALA A 28 5.77 8.69 5.72
N SER A 29 6.50 7.85 6.45
CA SER A 29 7.77 7.28 5.99
C SER A 29 7.57 6.39 4.76
N LEU A 30 6.53 5.55 4.76
CA LEU A 30 6.17 4.70 3.63
C LEU A 30 5.78 5.54 2.40
N GLN A 31 4.97 6.58 2.59
CA GLN A 31 4.57 7.50 1.54
C GLN A 31 5.78 8.18 0.90
N GLU A 32 6.69 8.76 1.69
CA GLU A 32 7.88 9.41 1.15
C GLU A 32 8.82 8.41 0.47
N ALA A 33 8.95 7.19 1.01
CA ALA A 33 9.70 6.12 0.35
C ALA A 33 9.09 5.74 -1.02
N MET A 34 7.77 5.58 -1.11
CA MET A 34 7.07 5.27 -2.36
C MET A 34 7.15 6.42 -3.37
N LYS A 35 7.08 7.67 -2.90
CA LYS A 35 7.22 8.86 -3.73
C LYS A 35 8.62 8.95 -4.37
N GLY A 36 9.65 8.53 -3.64
CA GLY A 36 11.04 8.49 -4.12
C GLY A 36 11.42 7.24 -4.91
N SER A 37 10.64 6.16 -4.84
CA SER A 37 10.99 4.86 -5.44
C SER A 37 9.84 4.24 -6.23
N PRO A 38 9.86 4.36 -7.57
CA PRO A 38 8.92 3.67 -8.45
C PRO A 38 8.98 2.15 -8.32
N GLU A 39 10.17 1.59 -8.08
CA GLU A 39 10.38 0.15 -7.87
C GLU A 39 9.67 -0.35 -6.62
N LEU A 40 9.67 0.45 -5.54
CA LEU A 40 8.93 0.11 -4.33
C LEU A 40 7.42 0.08 -4.58
N VAL A 41 6.90 1.02 -5.37
CA VAL A 41 5.48 1.02 -5.77
C VAL A 41 5.14 -0.22 -6.60
N GLU A 42 6.00 -0.61 -7.52
CA GLU A 42 5.81 -1.81 -8.34
C GLU A 42 5.85 -3.09 -7.48
N LYS A 43 6.84 -3.22 -6.60
CA LYS A 43 6.93 -4.36 -5.69
C LYS A 43 5.68 -4.50 -4.81
N MET A 44 5.24 -3.40 -4.20
CA MET A 44 4.03 -3.39 -3.36
C MET A 44 2.77 -3.72 -4.17
N THR A 45 2.72 -3.27 -5.42
CA THR A 45 1.63 -3.60 -6.34
C THR A 45 1.59 -5.10 -6.63
N ASP A 46 2.74 -5.72 -6.90
CA ASP A 46 2.83 -7.14 -7.21
C ASP A 46 2.53 -8.01 -5.97
N ASP A 47 3.04 -7.63 -4.80
CA ASP A 47 2.76 -8.32 -3.53
C ASP A 47 1.25 -8.28 -3.21
N CYS A 48 0.61 -7.12 -3.39
CA CYS A 48 -0.85 -6.93 -3.23
C CYS A 48 -1.66 -7.76 -4.23
N ALA A 49 -1.28 -7.71 -5.51
CA ALA A 49 -1.99 -8.44 -6.56
C ALA A 49 -1.84 -9.95 -6.42
N GLY A 50 -0.66 -10.43 -6.02
CA GLY A 50 -0.37 -11.85 -5.82
C GLY A 50 -1.08 -12.45 -4.60
N SER A 51 -1.39 -11.62 -3.60
CA SER A 51 -2.13 -12.05 -2.40
C SER A 51 -3.65 -11.99 -2.57
N TYR A 52 -4.13 -11.43 -3.68
CA TYR A 52 -5.57 -11.24 -3.92
C TYR A 52 -6.24 -12.51 -4.42
N HIS A 53 -7.12 -13.07 -3.59
CA HIS A 53 -7.94 -14.25 -3.89
C HIS A 53 -9.44 -13.98 -3.72
N GLY A 54 -9.97 -12.98 -4.41
CA GLY A 54 -11.39 -12.65 -4.36
C GLY A 54 -12.27 -13.57 -5.20
N SER A 55 -13.54 -13.69 -4.79
CA SER A 55 -14.56 -14.48 -5.50
C SER A 55 -14.89 -13.89 -6.89
N ALA A 56 -15.53 -14.67 -7.77
CA ALA A 56 -15.96 -14.20 -9.09
C ALA A 56 -16.85 -12.95 -8.99
N THR A 57 -17.80 -12.97 -8.05
CA THR A 57 -18.70 -11.85 -7.74
C THR A 57 -17.92 -10.61 -7.31
N GLU A 58 -16.97 -10.77 -6.40
CA GLU A 58 -16.13 -9.66 -5.91
C GLU A 58 -15.29 -9.04 -7.03
N ARG A 59 -14.69 -9.88 -7.87
CA ARG A 59 -13.95 -9.43 -9.05
C ARG A 59 -14.83 -8.65 -10.03
N GLU A 60 -16.07 -9.08 -10.23
CA GLU A 60 -17.01 -8.34 -11.08
C GLU A 60 -17.36 -6.96 -10.50
N TYR A 61 -17.60 -6.88 -9.19
CA TYR A 61 -17.80 -5.61 -8.51
C TYR A 61 -16.58 -4.69 -8.62
N LEU A 62 -15.37 -5.22 -8.38
CA LEU A 62 -14.13 -4.47 -8.49
C LEU A 62 -13.85 -4.01 -9.92
N ALA A 63 -14.13 -4.83 -10.93
CA ALA A 63 -14.00 -4.46 -12.33
C ALA A 63 -14.91 -3.28 -12.71
N LYS A 64 -16.18 -3.32 -12.28
CA LYS A 64 -17.13 -2.21 -12.44
C LYS A 64 -16.67 -0.96 -11.69
N LEU A 65 -16.22 -1.13 -10.44
CA LEU A 65 -15.73 -0.05 -9.60
C LEU A 65 -14.52 0.64 -10.22
N ALA A 66 -13.53 -0.13 -10.67
CA ALA A 66 -12.30 0.36 -11.28
C ALA A 66 -12.49 0.75 -12.76
N ARG A 67 -13.64 0.47 -13.38
CA ARG A 67 -13.90 0.69 -14.81
C ARG A 67 -12.83 0.04 -15.70
N VAL A 68 -12.48 -1.20 -15.39
CA VAL A 68 -11.55 -2.00 -16.19
C VAL A 68 -12.12 -3.40 -16.44
N PRO A 69 -11.67 -4.12 -17.47
CA PRO A 69 -12.15 -5.48 -17.72
C PRO A 69 -11.88 -6.42 -16.54
N ASN A 70 -12.82 -7.33 -16.27
CA ASN A 70 -12.60 -8.43 -15.33
C ASN A 70 -11.69 -9.49 -15.96
N ASN A 71 -10.38 -9.33 -15.79
CA ASN A 71 -9.35 -10.26 -16.25
C ASN A 71 -8.25 -10.39 -15.21
N ASP A 72 -7.20 -11.16 -15.49
CA ASP A 72 -6.12 -11.42 -14.53
C ASP A 72 -5.29 -10.19 -14.17
N LYS A 73 -5.39 -9.11 -14.95
CA LYS A 73 -4.73 -7.83 -14.66
C LYS A 73 -5.53 -6.97 -13.68
N LEU A 74 -6.78 -7.32 -13.39
CA LEU A 74 -7.67 -6.53 -12.52
C LEU A 74 -7.03 -6.24 -11.15
N PRO A 75 -6.50 -7.22 -10.39
CA PRO A 75 -5.90 -6.96 -9.08
C PRO A 75 -4.69 -6.03 -9.19
N LYS A 76 -3.81 -6.27 -10.18
CA LYS A 76 -2.64 -5.43 -10.43
C LYS A 76 -3.01 -3.98 -10.72
N VAL A 77 -4.05 -3.73 -11.52
CA VAL A 77 -4.52 -2.36 -11.81
C VAL A 77 -5.04 -1.66 -10.55
N ILE A 78 -5.81 -2.35 -9.71
CA ILE A 78 -6.38 -1.76 -8.50
C ILE A 78 -5.29 -1.45 -7.48
N CYS A 79 -4.42 -2.43 -7.19
CA CYS A 79 -3.28 -2.24 -6.29
C CYS A 79 -2.38 -1.09 -6.76
N LEU A 80 -2.09 -1.02 -8.07
CA LEU A 80 -1.28 0.05 -8.64
C LEU A 80 -1.90 1.43 -8.42
N ARG A 81 -3.22 1.56 -8.65
CA ARG A 81 -3.92 2.83 -8.44
C ARG A 81 -3.89 3.23 -6.97
N ALA A 82 -4.11 2.29 -6.05
CA ALA A 82 -4.05 2.55 -4.62
C ALA A 82 -2.64 3.01 -4.18
N TYR A 83 -1.58 2.27 -4.51
CA TYR A 83 -0.22 2.64 -4.10
C TYR A 83 0.28 3.93 -4.76
N ARG A 84 -0.11 4.22 -6.01
CA ARG A 84 0.14 5.54 -6.60
C ARG A 84 -0.63 6.65 -5.87
N GLY A 85 -1.85 6.37 -5.42
CA GLY A 85 -2.62 7.27 -4.58
C GLY A 85 -1.91 7.58 -3.26
N ILE A 86 -1.31 6.58 -2.62
CA ILE A 86 -0.49 6.74 -1.41
C ILE A 86 0.76 7.57 -1.72
N ALA A 87 1.54 7.17 -2.74
CA ALA A 87 2.78 7.86 -3.12
C ALA A 87 2.58 9.35 -3.45
N THR A 88 1.44 9.69 -4.06
CA THR A 88 1.07 11.06 -4.42
C THR A 88 0.36 11.82 -3.30
N GLY A 89 0.07 11.17 -2.16
CA GLY A 89 -0.66 11.76 -1.03
C GLY A 89 -2.17 11.95 -1.27
N ARG A 90 -2.72 11.38 -2.34
CA ARG A 90 -4.18 11.40 -2.61
C ARG A 90 -4.95 10.45 -1.69
N ILE A 91 -4.29 9.41 -1.21
CA ILE A 91 -4.79 8.55 -0.13
C ILE A 91 -4.03 9.00 1.11
N THR A 92 -4.75 9.29 2.19
CA THR A 92 -4.16 9.64 3.49
C THR A 92 -4.04 8.42 4.39
N TYR A 93 -3.38 8.58 5.54
CA TYR A 93 -3.33 7.54 6.57
C TYR A 93 -4.74 7.09 7.01
N GLU A 94 -5.66 8.03 7.21
CA GLU A 94 -7.04 7.70 7.59
C GLU A 94 -7.77 6.91 6.49
N ASP A 95 -7.56 7.27 5.23
CA ASP A 95 -8.13 6.55 4.10
C ASP A 95 -7.58 5.13 4.01
N PHE A 96 -6.26 4.97 4.21
CA PHE A 96 -5.59 3.68 4.25
C PHE A 96 -6.11 2.81 5.40
N MET A 97 -6.27 3.37 6.60
CA MET A 97 -6.85 2.64 7.74
C MET A 97 -8.30 2.24 7.47
N SER A 98 -9.08 3.13 6.85
CA SER A 98 -10.47 2.83 6.46
C SER A 98 -10.54 1.70 5.43
N MET A 99 -9.61 1.65 4.46
CA MET A 99 -9.50 0.52 3.54
C MET A 99 -9.21 -0.80 4.26
N SER A 100 -8.28 -0.77 5.23
CA SER A 100 -7.90 -1.96 5.99
C SER A 100 -9.03 -2.50 6.89
N SER A 101 -9.93 -1.63 7.35
CA SER A 101 -11.11 -2.00 8.12
C SER A 101 -12.35 -2.33 7.26
N GLY A 102 -12.20 -2.32 5.92
CA GLY A 102 -13.29 -2.61 4.99
C GLY A 102 -14.23 -1.44 4.70
N GLN A 103 -13.93 -0.24 5.21
CA GLN A 103 -14.70 0.98 4.97
C GLN A 103 -14.06 1.82 3.85
N LEU A 104 -14.51 1.62 2.61
CA LEU A 104 -14.01 2.40 1.47
C LEU A 104 -14.54 3.83 1.51
N ARG A 105 -13.67 4.80 1.80
CA ARG A 105 -13.98 6.24 1.72
C ARG A 105 -14.12 6.69 0.25
N PRO A 106 -14.94 7.73 -0.05
CA PRO A 106 -15.14 8.21 -1.41
C PRO A 106 -13.86 8.62 -2.16
N VAL A 107 -12.84 9.09 -1.43
CA VAL A 107 -11.54 9.43 -2.04
C VAL A 107 -10.82 8.20 -2.59
N VAL A 108 -10.85 7.08 -1.86
CA VAL A 108 -10.26 5.81 -2.30
C VAL A 108 -10.98 5.30 -3.54
N ILE A 109 -12.31 5.37 -3.55
CA ILE A 109 -13.13 4.98 -4.72
C ILE A 109 -12.73 5.80 -5.95
N ARG A 110 -12.53 7.11 -5.81
CA ARG A 110 -12.08 7.99 -6.90
C ARG A 110 -10.69 7.62 -7.41
N VAL A 111 -9.75 7.36 -6.50
CA VAL A 111 -8.40 6.89 -6.87
C VAL A 111 -8.45 5.56 -7.61
N ILE A 112 -9.23 4.58 -7.13
CA ILE A 112 -9.44 3.30 -7.83
C ILE A 112 -10.11 3.51 -9.18
N GLN A 113 -10.99 4.50 -9.32
CA GLN A 113 -11.60 4.91 -10.60
C GLN A 113 -10.67 5.73 -11.51
N ASN A 114 -9.46 6.04 -11.06
CA ASN A 114 -8.52 6.94 -11.74
C ASN A 114 -9.12 8.33 -12.01
N ARG A 115 -9.78 8.91 -11.02
CA ARG A 115 -10.37 10.27 -11.01
C ARG A 115 -9.89 11.09 -9.83
#